data_AF-A0A2T6SXZ4-F1
#
_entry.id   AF-A0A2T6SXZ4-F1
#
_cell.length_a   1.000
_cell.length_b   1.000
_cell.length_c   1.000
_cell.angle_alpha   90.00
_cell.angle_beta   90.00
_cell.angle_gamma   90.00
#
_symmetry.space_group_name_H-M   'P 1'
#
loop_
_entity.id
_entity.type
_entity.pdbx_description
1 polymer ?
#
loop_
_entity_poly.entity_id
_entity_poly.type
_entity_poly.pdbx_seq_one_letter_code
_entity_poly.pdbx_strand_id
1 'polypeptide(L)'
;MKLWFPYFLAIVFLHVLGLALLFMANNASFYAAASMAYMLGAKHAFDADHIACIDNTIRKLTQQGKNAYGVGFYFSMGHSSVVILMTIISAFAIAWAKEHTPMLEEIGGVVGTLVSGLFLLIIGLLNAIILIDLLKIFK
;
A
#
# COMPACT_ATOMS: atom_id res chain seq x y z
N MET A 1 -29.07 1.75 -0.93
CA MET A 1 -27.91 0.94 -1.38
C MET A 1 -26.86 0.96 -0.27
N LYS A 2 -26.24 -0.17 0.10
CA LYS A 2 -25.22 -0.16 1.16
C LYS A 2 -24.00 0.62 0.67
N LEU A 3 -23.47 1.53 1.49
CA LEU A 3 -22.41 2.48 1.13
C LEU A 3 -21.07 1.82 0.72
N TRP A 4 -20.86 0.55 1.09
CA TRP A 4 -19.66 -0.22 0.74
C TRP A 4 -19.75 -0.93 -0.63
N PHE A 5 -20.97 -1.11 -1.15
CA PHE A 5 -21.24 -1.90 -2.35
C PHE A 5 -20.44 -1.49 -3.60
N PRO A 6 -20.28 -0.18 -3.93
CA PRO A 6 -19.52 0.20 -5.13
C PRO A 6 -18.04 -0.20 -5.04
N TYR A 7 -17.42 -0.12 -3.86
CA TYR A 7 -16.02 -0.52 -3.68
C TYR A 7 -15.83 -2.02 -3.85
N PHE A 8 -16.77 -2.81 -3.31
CA PHE A 8 -16.76 -4.26 -3.50
C PHE A 8 -16.86 -4.63 -4.98
N LEU A 9 -17.78 -4.02 -5.71
CA LEU A 9 -17.93 -4.22 -7.16
C LEU A 9 -16.65 -3.86 -7.93
N ALA A 10 -16.02 -2.74 -7.59
CA ALA A 10 -14.76 -2.33 -8.22
C ALA A 10 -13.64 -3.35 -7.96
N ILE A 11 -13.52 -3.87 -6.74
CA ILE A 11 -12.53 -4.89 -6.38
C ILE A 11 -12.76 -6.18 -7.17
N VAL A 12 -14.01 -6.67 -7.22
CA VAL A 12 -14.36 -7.88 -7.97
C VAL A 12 -14.07 -7.68 -9.47
N PHE A 13 -14.45 -6.53 -10.02
CA PHE A 13 -14.17 -6.18 -11.41
C PHE A 13 -12.68 -6.22 -11.73
N LEU A 14 -11.83 -5.63 -10.88
CA LEU A 14 -10.37 -5.64 -11.07
C LEU A 14 -9.79 -7.06 -11.05
N HIS A 15 -10.27 -7.93 -10.16
CA HIS A 15 -9.84 -9.33 -10.11
C HIS A 15 -10.25 -10.10 -11.37
N VAL A 16 -11.51 -9.95 -11.80
CA VAL A 16 -12.02 -10.60 -13.01
C VAL A 16 -11.26 -10.12 -14.25
N LEU A 17 -11.00 -8.81 -14.35
CA LEU A 17 -10.22 -8.23 -15.44
C LEU A 17 -8.79 -8.79 -15.46
N GLY A 18 -8.12 -8.83 -14.31
CA GLY A 18 -6.76 -9.38 -14.21
C GLY A 18 -6.69 -10.85 -14.60
N LEU A 19 -7.63 -11.67 -14.13
CA LEU A 19 -7.72 -13.08 -14.52
C LEU A 19 -8.01 -13.24 -16.01
N ALA A 20 -8.94 -12.47 -16.57
CA ALA A 20 -9.27 -12.52 -18.00
C ALA A 20 -8.04 -12.17 -18.87
N LEU A 21 -7.31 -11.10 -18.53
CA LEU A 21 -6.08 -10.73 -19.23
C LEU A 21 -5.01 -11.82 -19.15
N LEU A 22 -4.88 -12.46 -17.98
CA LEU A 22 -3.93 -13.56 -17.78
C LEU A 22 -4.28 -14.80 -18.62
N PHE A 23 -5.56 -15.17 -18.67
CA PHE A 23 -6.05 -16.26 -19.53
C PHE A 23 -5.86 -15.94 -21.01
N MET A 24 -6.12 -14.69 -21.43
CA MET A 24 -5.92 -14.25 -22.82
C MET A 24 -4.44 -14.27 -23.23
N ALA A 25 -3.53 -13.95 -22.31
CA ALA A 25 -2.10 -13.99 -22.57
C ALA A 25 -1.58 -15.43 -22.77
N ASN A 26 -2.25 -16.42 -22.16
CA ASN A 26 -2.02 -17.86 -22.32
C ASN A 26 -0.54 -18.29 -22.33
N ASN A 27 0.24 -17.79 -21.36
CA ASN A 27 1.67 -18.04 -21.29
C ASN A 27 2.10 -18.45 -19.87
N ALA A 28 2.80 -19.59 -19.76
CA ALA A 28 3.31 -20.15 -18.51
C ALA A 28 4.09 -19.12 -17.66
N SER A 29 4.93 -18.30 -18.29
CA SER A 29 5.74 -17.29 -17.61
C SER A 29 4.87 -16.21 -16.96
N PHE A 30 3.77 -15.81 -17.59
CA PHE A 30 2.84 -14.84 -17.01
C PHE A 30 2.03 -15.42 -15.87
N TYR A 31 1.63 -16.68 -15.93
CA TYR A 31 0.96 -17.34 -14.79
C TYR A 31 1.88 -17.36 -13.56
N ALA A 32 3.15 -17.73 -13.74
CA ALA A 32 4.14 -17.72 -12.68
C ALA A 32 4.34 -16.30 -12.10
N ALA A 33 4.61 -15.31 -12.95
CA ALA A 33 4.83 -13.93 -12.53
C ALA A 33 3.60 -13.32 -11.84
N ALA A 34 2.39 -13.54 -12.37
CA ALA A 34 1.15 -13.04 -11.78
C ALA A 34 0.86 -13.68 -10.42
N SER A 35 1.09 -14.98 -10.27
CA SER A 35 0.90 -15.68 -8.99
C SER A 35 1.85 -15.16 -7.91
N MET A 36 3.12 -14.96 -8.26
CA MET A 36 4.13 -14.40 -7.36
C MET A 36 3.80 -12.95 -6.99
N ALA A 37 3.44 -12.12 -7.96
CA ALA A 37 3.03 -10.74 -7.74
C ALA A 37 1.80 -10.66 -6.83
N TYR A 38 0.81 -11.54 -7.02
CA TYR A 38 -0.39 -11.57 -6.18
C TYR A 38 -0.07 -11.95 -4.74
N MET A 39 0.77 -12.98 -4.51
CA MET A 39 1.15 -13.40 -3.16
C MET A 39 2.02 -12.35 -2.45
N LEU A 40 3.00 -11.78 -3.15
CA LEU A 40 3.86 -10.73 -2.58
C LEU A 40 3.07 -9.45 -2.30
N GLY A 41 2.16 -9.07 -3.20
CA GLY A 41 1.26 -7.94 -2.98
C GLY A 41 0.30 -8.18 -1.81
N ALA A 42 -0.27 -9.37 -1.70
CA ALA A 42 -1.12 -9.75 -0.57
C ALA A 42 -0.34 -9.68 0.75
N LYS A 43 0.90 -10.18 0.78
CA LYS A 43 1.79 -10.05 1.95
C LYS A 43 2.04 -8.58 2.30
N HIS A 44 2.42 -7.77 1.30
CA HIS A 44 2.73 -6.35 1.49
C HIS A 44 1.55 -5.54 2.04
N ALA A 45 0.32 -5.90 1.66
CA ALA A 45 -0.89 -5.24 2.18
C ALA A 45 -1.09 -5.39 3.71
N PHE A 46 -0.40 -6.33 4.35
CA PHE A 46 -0.42 -6.52 5.81
C PHE A 46 0.74 -5.83 6.54
N ASP A 47 1.54 -5.03 5.84
CA ASP A 47 2.59 -4.24 6.48
C ASP A 47 1.95 -3.24 7.48
N ALA A 48 2.64 -3.02 8.59
CA ALA A 48 2.10 -2.29 9.74
C ALA A 48 1.76 -0.83 9.41
N ASP A 49 2.43 -0.24 8.41
CA ASP A 49 2.21 1.10 7.92
C ASP A 49 0.85 1.25 7.21
N HIS A 50 0.48 0.27 6.38
CA HIS A 50 -0.82 0.23 5.70
C HIS A 50 -1.95 0.09 6.72
N ILE A 51 -1.81 -0.86 7.64
CA ILE A 51 -2.80 -1.10 8.71
C ILE A 51 -2.98 0.16 9.57
N ALA A 52 -1.87 0.76 10.03
CA ALA A 52 -1.92 1.96 10.87
C ALA A 52 -2.53 3.17 10.14
N CYS A 53 -2.19 3.38 8.87
CA CYS A 53 -2.71 4.50 8.09
C CYS A 53 -4.22 4.36 7.85
N ILE A 54 -4.67 3.16 7.45
CA ILE A 54 -6.08 2.87 7.21
C ILE A 54 -6.88 3.00 8.51
N ASP A 55 -6.42 2.39 9.61
CA ASP A 55 -7.12 2.44 10.90
C ASP A 55 -7.25 3.89 11.41
N ASN A 56 -6.14 4.64 11.44
CA ASN A 56 -6.14 6.01 11.92
C ASN A 56 -7.08 6.90 11.09
N THR A 57 -7.14 6.68 9.77
CA THR A 57 -8.05 7.41 8.88
C THR A 57 -9.52 7.01 9.13
N ILE A 58 -9.80 5.72 9.29
CA ILE A 58 -11.16 5.22 9.61
C ILE A 58 -11.63 5.81 10.94
N ARG A 59 -10.78 5.76 11.98
CA ARG A 59 -11.07 6.32 13.30
C ARG A 59 -11.34 7.82 13.22
N LYS A 60 -10.50 8.56 12.49
CA LYS A 60 -10.67 10.00 12.30
C LYS A 60 -11.98 10.34 11.60
N LEU A 61 -12.32 9.65 10.52
CA LEU A 61 -13.57 9.88 9.79
C LEU A 61 -14.79 9.51 10.63
N THR A 62 -14.71 8.40 11.37
CA THR A 62 -15.79 7.96 12.26
C THR A 62 -16.02 8.96 13.40
N GLN A 63 -14.95 9.48 14.01
CA GLN A 63 -15.03 10.55 15.02
C GLN A 63 -15.65 11.84 14.47
N GLN A 64 -15.49 12.11 13.17
CA GLN A 64 -16.12 13.25 12.49
C GLN A 64 -17.55 12.96 12.00
N GLY A 65 -18.10 11.77 12.28
CA GLY A 65 -19.41 11.34 11.76
C GLY A 65 -19.45 11.14 10.23
N LYS A 66 -18.28 10.99 9.60
CA LYS A 66 -18.15 10.79 8.14
C LYS A 66 -18.09 9.31 7.78
N ASN A 67 -18.45 9.01 6.54
CA ASN A 67 -18.38 7.66 5.98
C ASN A 67 -16.90 7.22 5.80
N ALA A 68 -16.55 6.07 6.38
CA ALA A 68 -15.21 5.48 6.31
C ALA A 68 -15.10 4.21 5.43
N TYR A 69 -16.19 3.77 4.77
CA TYR A 69 -16.23 2.49 4.05
C TYR A 69 -15.27 2.39 2.86
N GLY A 70 -14.88 3.52 2.25
CA GLY A 70 -14.01 3.55 1.08
C GLY A 70 -12.52 3.71 1.37
N VAL A 71 -12.12 3.89 2.63
CA VAL A 71 -10.73 4.28 3.00
C VAL A 71 -9.70 3.29 2.46
N GLY A 72 -9.90 1.99 2.69
CA GLY A 72 -8.96 0.97 2.23
C GLY A 72 -8.83 0.90 0.70
N PHE A 73 -9.94 1.08 -0.03
CA PHE A 73 -9.93 1.10 -1.49
C PHE A 73 -9.12 2.28 -2.03
N TYR A 74 -9.39 3.50 -1.55
CA TYR A 74 -8.67 4.70 -1.99
C TYR A 74 -7.21 4.69 -1.55
N PHE A 75 -6.91 4.16 -0.36
CA PHE A 75 -5.53 3.96 0.10
C PHE A 75 -4.78 3.04 -0.88
N SER A 76 -5.33 1.87 -1.20
CA SER A 76 -4.72 0.92 -2.13
C SER A 76 -4.53 1.50 -3.54
N MET A 77 -5.55 2.17 -4.09
CA MET A 77 -5.47 2.83 -5.40
C MET A 77 -4.40 3.93 -5.43
N GLY A 78 -4.38 4.80 -4.41
CA GLY A 78 -3.41 5.89 -4.30
C GLY A 78 -1.97 5.35 -4.14
N HIS A 79 -1.77 4.42 -3.22
CA HIS A 79 -0.46 3.81 -2.98
C HIS A 79 0.06 3.10 -4.23
N SER A 80 -0.76 2.27 -4.88
CA SER A 80 -0.40 1.56 -6.11
C SER A 80 -0.01 2.52 -7.24
N SER A 81 -0.69 3.66 -7.36
CA SER A 81 -0.38 4.68 -8.37
C SER A 81 1.02 5.26 -8.17
N VAL A 82 1.38 5.57 -6.92
CA VAL A 82 2.73 6.06 -6.57
C VAL A 82 3.77 4.98 -6.81
N VAL A 83 3.51 3.73 -6.43
CA VAL A 83 4.43 2.60 -6.64
C VAL A 83 4.69 2.37 -8.13
N ILE A 84 3.66 2.39 -8.98
CA ILE A 84 3.81 2.24 -10.43
C ILE A 84 4.65 3.38 -11.00
N LEU A 85 4.31 4.62 -10.65
CA LEU A 85 5.04 5.80 -11.09
C LEU A 85 6.52 5.73 -10.67
N MET A 86 6.78 5.36 -9.42
CA MET A 86 8.15 5.24 -8.91
C MET A 86 8.91 4.10 -9.54
N THR A 87 8.27 2.97 -9.81
CA THR A 87 8.89 1.85 -10.52
C THR A 87 9.34 2.27 -11.92
N ILE A 88 8.49 3.00 -12.65
CA ILE A 88 8.84 3.52 -14.00
C ILE A 88 10.01 4.49 -13.91
N ILE A 89 9.94 5.49 -13.02
CA ILE A 89 10.99 6.49 -12.85
C ILE A 89 12.31 5.82 -12.44
N SER A 90 12.29 4.90 -11.49
CA SER A 90 13.46 4.17 -11.03
C SER A 90 14.06 3.29 -12.13
N ALA A 91 13.24 2.65 -12.98
CA ALA A 91 13.74 1.86 -14.10
C ALA A 91 14.59 2.71 -15.06
N PHE A 92 14.13 3.92 -15.40
CA PHE A 92 14.90 4.85 -16.22
C PHE A 92 16.12 5.41 -15.48
N ALA A 93 15.96 5.79 -14.22
CA ALA A 93 17.05 6.33 -13.40
C ALA A 93 18.19 5.32 -13.22
N ILE A 94 17.88 4.04 -12.96
CA ILE A 94 18.88 2.97 -12.84
C ILE A 94 19.57 2.71 -14.19
N ALA A 95 18.81 2.69 -15.29
CA ALA A 95 19.39 2.52 -16.62
C ALA A 95 20.41 3.62 -16.95
N TRP A 96 20.12 4.86 -16.56
CA TRP A 96 21.04 6.00 -16.71
C TRP A 96 22.21 5.97 -15.72
N ALA A 97 21.94 5.64 -14.45
CA ALA A 97 22.93 5.65 -13.36
C ALA A 97 24.01 4.58 -13.54
N LYS A 98 23.67 3.41 -14.12
CA LYS A 98 24.63 2.35 -14.47
C LYS A 98 25.79 2.84 -15.33
N GLU A 99 25.58 3.89 -16.11
CA GLU A 99 26.57 4.44 -17.04
C GLU A 99 27.36 5.62 -16.43
N HIS A 100 26.86 6.26 -15.37
CA HIS A 100 27.40 7.55 -14.90
C HIS A 100 27.72 7.64 -13.39
N THR A 101 27.02 6.97 -12.47
CA THR A 101 27.25 7.13 -11.01
C THR A 101 26.58 6.04 -10.14
N PRO A 102 27.30 5.01 -9.67
CA PRO A 102 26.75 3.98 -8.78
C PRO A 102 26.42 4.45 -7.34
N MET A 103 26.93 5.61 -6.90
CA MET A 103 26.71 6.16 -5.55
C MET A 103 25.25 6.55 -5.26
N LEU A 104 24.46 6.84 -6.31
CA LEU A 104 23.06 7.27 -6.19
C LEU A 104 22.14 6.17 -5.63
N GLU A 105 22.44 4.89 -5.90
CA GLU A 105 21.65 3.75 -5.44
C GLU A 105 21.75 3.57 -3.92
N GLU A 106 22.97 3.67 -3.38
CA GLU A 106 23.25 3.45 -1.96
C GLU A 106 22.64 4.56 -1.08
N ILE A 107 22.81 5.83 -1.47
CA ILE A 107 22.26 6.97 -0.73
C ILE A 107 20.73 6.93 -0.71
N GLY A 108 20.10 6.61 -1.85
CA GLY A 108 18.64 6.55 -1.97
C GLY A 108 18.03 5.51 -1.04
N GLY A 109 18.63 4.32 -0.96
CA GLY A 109 18.17 3.25 -0.07
C GLY A 109 18.26 3.62 1.41
N VAL A 110 19.38 4.22 1.83
CA VAL A 110 19.59 4.63 3.23
C VAL A 110 18.64 5.75 3.64
N VAL A 111 18.52 6.80 2.83
CA VAL A 111 17.64 7.94 3.13
C VAL A 111 16.18 7.49 3.16
N GLY A 112 15.73 6.69 2.19
CA GLY A 112 14.37 6.16 2.17
C GLY A 112 14.05 5.31 3.40
N THR A 113 14.97 4.44 3.80
CA THR A 113 14.83 3.60 5.00
C THR A 113 14.76 4.43 6.27
N LEU A 114 15.62 5.45 6.42
CA LEU A 114 15.63 6.32 7.59
C LEU A 114 14.34 7.14 7.69
N VAL A 115 13.92 7.78 6.61
CA VAL A 115 12.71 8.63 6.59
C VAL A 115 11.47 7.79 6.86
N SER A 116 11.32 6.65 6.19
CA SER A 116 10.19 5.74 6.39
C SER A 116 10.20 5.14 7.80
N GLY A 117 11.35 4.62 8.25
CA GLY A 117 11.50 4.03 9.58
C GLY A 117 11.17 5.02 10.70
N LEU A 118 11.66 6.25 10.62
CA LEU A 118 11.36 7.27 11.62
C LEU A 118 9.87 7.63 11.63
N PHE A 119 9.24 7.77 10.46
CA PHE A 119 7.81 8.02 10.34
C PHE A 119 6.98 6.91 11.02
N LEU A 120 7.32 5.64 10.79
CA LEU A 120 6.63 4.51 11.39
C LEU A 120 6.81 4.42 12.90
N LEU A 121 8.00 4.73 13.40
CA LEU A 121 8.24 4.79 14.84
C LEU A 121 7.39 5.87 15.50
N ILE A 122 7.27 7.05 14.89
CA ILE A 122 6.43 8.14 15.41
C ILE A 122 4.96 7.72 15.44
N ILE A 123 4.43 7.19 14.34
CA ILE A 123 3.03 6.73 14.28
C ILE A 123 2.77 5.58 15.27
N GLY A 124 3.72 4.65 15.40
CA GLY A 124 3.65 3.56 16.35
C GLY A 124 3.57 4.05 17.80
N LEU A 125 4.39 5.04 18.18
CA LEU A 125 4.35 5.65 19.50
C LEU A 125 3.02 6.37 19.77
N LEU A 126 2.50 7.13 18.80
CA LEU A 126 1.21 7.79 18.93
C LEU A 126 0.07 6.78 19.12
N ASN A 127 0.07 5.70 18.34
CA ASN A 127 -0.90 4.62 18.47
C ASN A 127 -0.80 3.92 19.84
N ALA A 128 0.41 3.75 20.38
CA ALA A 128 0.63 3.17 21.71
C ALA A 128 0.09 4.07 22.84
N ILE A 129 0.29 5.39 22.75
CA ILE A 129 -0.28 6.35 23.71
C ILE A 129 -1.81 6.26 23.71
N ILE A 130 -2.42 6.27 22.52
CA ILE A 130 -3.87 6.13 22.35
C ILE A 130 -4.38 4.81 22.97
N LEU A 131 -3.66 3.71 22.78
CA LEU A 131 -4.00 2.42 23.38
C LEU A 131 -4.00 2.49 24.91
N ILE A 132 -2.95 3.07 25.50
CA ILE A 132 -2.84 3.23 26.96
C ILE A 132 -4.01 4.06 27.50
N ASP A 133 -4.37 5.14 26.83
CA ASP A 133 -5.47 6.01 27.26
C ASP A 133 -6.83 5.32 27.15
N LEU A 134 -7.06 4.53 26.09
CA LEU A 134 -8.25 3.69 25.99
C LEU A 134 -8.33 2.68 27.14
N LEU A 135 -7.23 1.99 27.46
CA LEU A 135 -7.20 1.01 28.56
C LEU A 135 -7.48 1.65 29.93
N LYS A 136 -7.10 2.91 30.14
CA LYS A 136 -7.44 3.65 31.37
C LYS A 136 -8.93 3.99 31.48
N ILE A 137 -9.61 4.26 30.36
CA ILE A 137 -11.05 4.55 30.34
C ILE A 137 -11.89 3.31 30.70
N PHE A 138 -11.40 2.13 30.35
CA PHE A 138 -12.06 0.86 30.66
C PHE A 138 -11.77 0.32 32.07
N LYS A 139 -10.92 1.00 32.85
CA LYS A 139 -10.73 0.77 34.29
C LYS A 139 -11.62 1.70 35.10
#